data_AF-A0A4V3CMB9-F1
#
_entry.id   AF-A0A4V3CMB9-F1
#
_cell.length_a   1.000
_cell.length_b   1.000
_cell.length_c   1.000
_cell.angle_alpha   90.00
_cell.angle_beta   90.00
_cell.angle_gamma   90.00
#
_symmetry.space_group_name_H-M   'P 1'
#
loop_
_entity.id
_entity.type
_entity.pdbx_description
1 polymer ?
#
loop_
_entity_poly.entity_id
_entity_poly.type
_entity_poly.pdbx_seq_one_letter_code
_entity_poly.pdbx_strand_id
1 'polypeptide(L)'
;MWGRIDPHRLAEMLHYKRCQVCGESLDASLVLMIRPADYLRGVAVEPGLHPECAWYSRQACVMLAGTMQRYNPTGNNPLTRCGDPLCRCRFWAPAEDPAPGREGKPAEAWYEAWTRSEDYRIISVPADDSGPEATGIALRGVPIRRLRKVRDPAPGSEDIQPMDLLAAIIAARTLWQAPVLGERNGRDT
;
A
#
# COMPACT_ATOMS: atom_id res chain seq x y z
N MET A 1 1.01 15.15 -0.67
CA MET A 1 1.03 13.78 -0.14
C MET A 1 1.30 13.87 1.35
N TRP A 2 0.31 13.53 2.15
CA TRP A 2 0.33 13.56 3.60
C TRP A 2 0.70 12.15 4.09
N GLY A 3 1.71 12.02 4.95
CA GLY A 3 2.09 10.72 5.55
C GLY A 3 3.30 9.99 4.94
N ARG A 4 4.00 10.54 3.93
CA ARG A 4 5.24 9.92 3.41
C ARG A 4 6.54 10.49 4.02
N ILE A 5 6.44 11.56 4.82
CA ILE A 5 7.62 12.35 5.23
C ILE A 5 7.70 12.57 6.75
N ASP A 6 6.68 12.19 7.52
CA ASP A 6 6.64 12.36 8.97
C ASP A 6 5.95 11.13 9.60
N PRO A 7 6.67 10.32 10.42
CA PRO A 7 6.12 9.14 11.08
C PRO A 7 4.91 9.43 11.99
N HIS A 8 4.87 10.58 12.65
CA HIS A 8 3.72 10.95 13.50
C HIS A 8 2.49 11.22 12.63
N ARG A 9 2.66 11.94 11.52
CA ARG A 9 1.56 12.17 10.57
C ARG A 9 1.11 10.89 9.90
N LEU A 10 2.03 9.98 9.61
CA LEU A 10 1.68 8.65 9.08
C LEU A 10 0.79 7.90 10.09
N ALA A 11 1.20 7.86 11.36
CA ALA A 11 0.42 7.24 12.42
C ALA A 11 -0.98 7.89 12.56
N GLU A 12 -1.06 9.22 12.52
CA GLU A 12 -2.34 9.94 12.54
C GLU A 12 -3.21 9.60 11.33
N MET A 13 -2.65 9.58 10.12
CA MET A 13 -3.39 9.23 8.91
C MET A 13 -3.95 7.81 8.98
N LEU A 14 -3.13 6.87 9.45
CA LEU A 14 -3.53 5.49 9.63
C LEU A 14 -4.66 5.38 10.66
N HIS A 15 -4.47 5.98 11.84
CA HIS A 15 -5.38 5.88 12.98
C HIS A 15 -6.72 6.58 12.75
N TYR A 16 -6.70 7.79 12.19
CA TYR A 16 -7.90 8.57 11.90
C TYR A 16 -8.53 8.25 10.55
N LYS A 17 -8.07 7.19 9.87
CA LYS A 17 -8.55 6.76 8.54
C LYS A 17 -8.63 7.94 7.58
N ARG A 18 -7.54 8.71 7.45
CA ARG A 18 -7.46 9.86 6.54
C ARG A 18 -6.79 9.48 5.23
N CYS A 19 -7.23 10.12 4.15
CA CYS A 19 -6.67 9.94 2.83
C CYS A 19 -5.26 10.51 2.74
N GLN A 20 -4.29 9.71 2.28
CA GLN A 20 -2.90 10.11 2.09
C GLN A 20 -2.73 11.30 1.11
N VAL A 21 -3.68 11.52 0.19
CA VAL A 21 -3.57 12.58 -0.83
C VAL A 21 -4.22 13.88 -0.39
N CYS A 22 -5.50 13.85 -0.02
CA CYS A 22 -6.25 15.06 0.32
C CYS A 22 -6.27 15.37 1.83
N GLY A 23 -6.04 14.37 2.70
CA GLY A 23 -6.06 14.52 4.16
C GLY A 23 -7.45 14.43 4.81
N GLU A 24 -8.51 14.36 4.00
CA GLU A 24 -9.89 14.18 4.48
C GLU A 24 -10.14 12.76 4.99
N SER A 25 -11.17 12.58 5.80
CA SER A 25 -11.61 11.25 6.27
C SER A 25 -11.99 10.35 5.09
N LEU A 26 -11.58 9.08 5.15
CA LEU A 26 -11.91 8.07 4.15
C LEU A 26 -13.38 7.69 4.23
N ASP A 27 -13.98 7.53 3.07
CA ASP A 27 -15.38 7.12 2.92
C ASP A 27 -15.58 5.62 3.18
N ALA A 28 -16.83 5.17 3.03
CA ALA A 28 -17.21 3.76 3.16
C ALA A 28 -16.40 2.81 2.24
N SER A 29 -15.95 3.29 1.08
CA SER A 29 -15.05 2.57 0.18
C SER A 29 -13.74 3.32 0.02
N LEU A 30 -12.64 2.59 0.14
CA LEU A 30 -11.29 3.15 0.05
C LEU A 30 -10.37 2.22 -0.74
N VAL A 31 -9.26 2.77 -1.18
CA VAL A 31 -8.25 2.10 -2.00
C VAL A 31 -6.92 2.05 -1.25
N LEU A 32 -6.28 0.88 -1.25
CA LEU A 32 -4.92 0.69 -0.81
C LEU A 32 -4.03 0.52 -2.04
N MET A 33 -2.92 1.26 -2.10
CA MET A 33 -1.86 1.00 -3.08
C MET A 33 -0.93 -0.05 -2.48
N ILE A 34 -0.90 -1.24 -3.08
CA ILE A 34 -0.14 -2.38 -2.56
C ILE A 34 0.76 -2.99 -3.62
N ARG A 35 1.85 -3.58 -3.15
CA ARG A 35 2.76 -4.43 -3.92
C ARG A 35 2.57 -5.90 -3.54
N PRO A 36 3.08 -6.85 -4.33
CA PRO A 36 3.08 -8.26 -3.95
C PRO A 36 3.74 -8.51 -2.57
N ALA A 37 4.86 -7.86 -2.30
CA ALA A 37 5.56 -7.96 -1.01
C ALA A 37 4.70 -7.50 0.18
N ASP A 38 3.92 -6.41 0.03
CA ASP A 38 3.02 -5.91 1.07
C ASP A 38 1.96 -6.97 1.42
N TYR A 39 1.39 -7.60 0.39
CA TYR A 39 0.39 -8.65 0.58
C TYR A 39 0.96 -9.93 1.19
N LEU A 40 2.17 -10.33 0.79
CA LEU A 40 2.89 -11.46 1.38
C LEU A 40 3.19 -11.19 2.86
N ARG A 41 3.66 -10.00 3.20
CA ARG A 41 3.87 -9.56 4.60
C ARG A 41 2.54 -9.41 5.36
N GLY A 42 1.45 -9.18 4.64
CA GLY A 42 0.09 -9.09 5.18
C GLY A 42 -0.29 -7.70 5.68
N VAL A 43 0.49 -6.67 5.33
CA VAL A 43 0.31 -5.29 5.78
C VAL A 43 0.56 -4.31 4.64
N ALA A 44 -0.35 -3.35 4.46
CA ALA A 44 -0.14 -2.17 3.60
C ALA A 44 0.34 -1.02 4.49
N VAL A 45 1.58 -0.57 4.27
CA VAL A 45 2.21 0.48 5.11
C VAL A 45 1.83 1.90 4.71
N GLU A 46 1.25 2.08 3.52
CA GLU A 46 0.74 3.38 3.07
C GLU A 46 -0.73 3.57 3.54
N PRO A 47 -1.14 4.79 3.94
CA PRO A 47 -2.53 5.04 4.29
C PRO A 47 -3.49 4.82 3.13
N GLY A 48 -4.77 4.66 3.45
CA GLY A 48 -5.81 4.53 2.43
C GLY A 48 -5.99 5.80 1.59
N LEU A 49 -6.65 5.63 0.45
CA LEU A 49 -6.99 6.69 -0.50
C LEU A 49 -8.48 6.66 -0.81
N HIS A 50 -9.07 7.83 -1.06
CA HIS A 50 -10.32 7.89 -1.81
C HIS A 50 -10.11 7.36 -3.25
N PRO A 51 -11.13 6.79 -3.90
CA PRO A 51 -11.01 6.29 -5.27
C PRO A 51 -10.48 7.31 -6.29
N GLU A 52 -10.89 8.58 -6.20
CA GLU A 52 -10.42 9.67 -7.05
C GLU A 52 -8.98 10.08 -6.73
N CYS A 53 -8.58 10.00 -5.45
CA CYS A 53 -7.20 10.23 -5.02
C CYS A 53 -6.26 9.11 -5.49
N ALA A 54 -6.75 7.86 -5.53
CA ALA A 54 -6.03 6.74 -6.13
C ALA A 54 -5.85 6.94 -7.64
N TRP A 55 -6.92 7.34 -8.34
CA TRP A 55 -6.84 7.69 -9.77
C TRP A 55 -5.82 8.79 -10.03
N TYR A 56 -5.84 9.88 -9.25
CA TYR A 56 -4.86 10.95 -9.34
C TYR A 56 -3.44 10.41 -9.11
N SER A 57 -3.24 9.61 -8.06
CA SER A 57 -1.92 9.07 -7.71
C SER A 57 -1.33 8.20 -8.81
N ARG A 58 -2.17 7.41 -9.49
CA ARG A 58 -1.75 6.60 -10.64
C ARG A 58 -1.19 7.44 -11.79
N GLN A 59 -1.72 8.64 -12.00
CA GLN A 59 -1.27 9.54 -13.07
C GLN A 59 -0.09 10.41 -12.64
N ALA A 60 -0.14 10.94 -11.42
CA ALA A 60 0.80 11.96 -10.95
C ALA A 60 2.09 11.37 -10.36
N CYS A 61 2.03 10.16 -9.79
CA CYS A 61 3.22 9.52 -9.23
C CYS A 61 4.03 8.91 -10.37
N VAL A 62 5.22 9.46 -10.65
CA VAL A 62 6.14 8.97 -11.69
C VAL A 62 6.51 7.49 -11.53
N MET A 63 6.46 6.96 -10.30
CA MET A 63 6.62 5.52 -10.06
C MET A 63 5.37 4.75 -10.49
N LEU A 64 4.18 5.13 -10.04
CA LEU A 64 2.94 4.39 -10.37
C LEU A 64 2.57 4.53 -11.86
N ALA A 65 2.82 5.67 -12.46
CA ALA A 65 2.61 5.94 -13.89
C ALA A 65 3.59 5.19 -14.80
N GLY A 66 4.60 4.50 -14.24
CA GLY A 66 5.58 3.73 -15.01
C GLY A 66 6.67 4.57 -15.69
N THR A 67 6.70 5.89 -15.47
CA THR A 67 7.74 6.77 -16.01
C THR A 67 9.11 6.47 -15.41
N MET A 68 9.16 6.09 -14.14
CA MET A 68 10.38 5.68 -13.44
C MET A 68 10.46 4.15 -13.32
N GLN A 69 11.61 3.59 -13.67
CA GLN A 69 11.87 2.14 -13.62
C GLN A 69 12.69 1.70 -12.40
N ARG A 70 13.22 2.65 -11.64
CA ARG A 70 14.00 2.40 -10.42
C ARG A 70 13.63 3.41 -9.37
N TYR A 71 13.67 3.00 -8.11
CA TYR A 71 13.57 3.92 -6.99
C TYR A 71 14.82 4.80 -6.89
N ASN A 72 14.69 5.96 -6.26
CA ASN A 72 15.80 6.89 -6.09
C ASN A 72 16.98 6.20 -5.37
N PRO A 73 18.17 6.10 -5.98
CA PRO A 73 19.34 5.47 -5.36
C PRO A 73 19.86 6.24 -4.13
N THR A 74 19.54 7.52 -4.00
CA THR A 74 19.94 8.34 -2.85
C THR A 74 18.89 8.39 -1.73
N GLY A 75 17.82 7.59 -1.85
CA GLY A 75 16.74 7.51 -0.86
C GLY A 75 15.93 8.81 -0.74
N ASN A 76 15.25 8.96 0.39
CA ASN A 76 14.43 10.13 0.69
C ASN A 76 15.25 11.34 1.16
N ASN A 77 16.57 11.36 0.96
CA ASN A 77 17.42 12.46 1.39
C ASN A 77 17.31 13.63 0.39
N PRO A 78 16.63 14.74 0.72
CA PRO A 78 16.72 15.91 -0.12
C PRO A 78 18.16 16.39 -0.06
N LEU A 79 18.70 16.71 -1.23
CA LEU A 79 19.90 17.54 -1.34
C LEU A 79 19.62 18.81 -0.51
N THR A 80 20.30 18.95 0.62
CA THR A 80 20.31 20.08 1.59
C THR A 80 18.98 20.41 2.31
N ARG A 81 19.02 20.45 3.66
CA ARG A 81 17.96 21.07 4.47
C ARG A 81 17.92 22.57 4.15
N CYS A 82 16.73 23.11 3.89
CA CYS A 82 16.55 24.55 3.77
C CYS A 82 16.75 25.23 5.14
N GLY A 83 17.55 26.29 5.19
CA GLY A 83 17.79 27.07 6.41
C GLY A 83 16.68 28.07 6.76
N ASP A 84 15.66 28.22 5.93
CA ASP A 84 14.54 29.12 6.17
C ASP A 84 13.50 28.47 7.12
N PRO A 85 13.29 29.02 8.33
CA PRO A 85 12.35 28.46 9.30
C PRO A 85 10.87 28.61 8.91
N LEU A 86 10.55 29.51 7.98
CA LEU A 86 9.19 29.76 7.48
C LEU A 86 8.87 28.96 6.21
N CYS A 87 9.88 28.37 5.56
CA CYS A 87 9.67 27.59 4.35
C CYS A 87 8.95 26.26 4.67
N ARG A 88 7.88 25.98 3.91
CA ARG A 88 7.11 24.73 4.06
C ARG A 88 7.90 23.49 3.63
N CYS A 89 9.05 23.63 2.97
CA CYS A 89 9.89 22.47 2.61
C CYS A 89 10.48 21.76 3.84
N ARG A 90 10.49 22.37 5.03
CA ARG A 90 10.85 21.68 6.28
C ARG A 90 9.97 20.47 6.58
N PHE A 91 8.72 20.47 6.10
CA PHE A 91 7.81 19.32 6.18
C PHE A 91 8.17 18.19 5.21
N TRP A 92 9.19 18.42 4.37
CA TRP A 92 9.71 17.49 3.38
C TRP A 92 11.12 16.99 3.77
N ALA A 93 11.58 17.32 4.97
CA ALA A 93 12.88 16.87 5.48
C ALA A 93 12.87 15.35 5.71
N PRO A 94 13.99 14.65 5.48
CA PRO A 94 14.06 13.21 5.66
C PRO A 94 13.93 12.84 7.13
N ALA A 95 13.40 11.64 7.38
CA ALA A 95 13.50 11.00 8.70
C ALA A 95 14.97 10.87 9.11
N GLU A 96 15.27 11.04 10.40
CA GLU A 96 16.65 11.02 10.93
C GLU A 96 17.34 9.66 10.78
N ASP A 97 16.55 8.58 10.71
CA ASP A 97 17.04 7.22 10.50
C ASP A 97 16.14 6.50 9.48
N PRO A 98 16.41 6.66 8.17
CA PRO A 98 15.66 5.91 7.17
C PRO A 98 16.06 4.44 7.28
N ALA A 99 15.12 3.58 7.68
CA ALA A 99 15.29 2.14 7.54
C ALA A 99 15.72 1.81 6.09
N PRO A 100 16.67 0.87 5.88
CA PRO A 100 17.13 0.51 4.55
C PRO A 100 15.92 0.19 3.67
N GLY A 101 15.78 0.95 2.60
CA GLY A 101 14.58 1.00 1.80
C GLY A 101 14.76 0.30 0.47
N ARG A 102 14.19 0.92 -0.56
CA ARG A 102 14.17 0.39 -1.93
C ARG A 102 15.20 1.06 -2.82
N GLU A 103 16.17 1.74 -2.23
CA GLU A 103 17.08 2.64 -2.94
C GLU A 103 17.75 1.93 -4.12
N GLY A 104 17.57 2.50 -5.32
CA GLY A 104 18.16 1.98 -6.56
C GLY A 104 17.56 0.66 -7.08
N LYS A 105 16.69 -0.02 -6.32
CA LYS A 105 16.05 -1.25 -6.75
C LYS A 105 15.13 -1.00 -7.97
N PRO A 106 14.99 -1.98 -8.87
CA PRO A 106 13.96 -1.95 -9.90
C PRO A 106 12.57 -1.72 -9.29
N ALA A 107 11.71 -1.01 -10.02
CA ALA A 107 10.34 -0.79 -9.59
C ALA A 107 9.57 -2.12 -9.58
N GLU A 108 8.83 -2.37 -8.51
CA GLU A 108 7.96 -3.54 -8.36
C GLU A 108 6.64 -3.33 -9.11
N ALA A 109 5.86 -4.41 -9.25
CA ALA A 109 4.46 -4.29 -9.65
C ALA A 109 3.65 -3.57 -8.56
N TRP A 110 2.61 -2.84 -8.97
CA TRP A 110 1.69 -2.16 -8.05
C TRP A 110 0.24 -2.43 -8.40
N TYR A 111 -0.61 -2.38 -7.37
CA TYR A 111 -2.03 -2.66 -7.46
C TYR A 111 -2.84 -1.69 -6.62
N GLU A 112 -4.02 -1.34 -7.12
CA GLU A 112 -5.09 -0.77 -6.33
C GLU A 112 -5.89 -1.95 -5.74
N ALA A 113 -6.03 -2.00 -4.42
CA ALA A 113 -6.88 -2.95 -3.70
C ALA A 113 -8.02 -2.19 -3.02
N TRP A 114 -9.26 -2.48 -3.41
CA TRP A 114 -10.44 -1.84 -2.84
C TRP A 114 -10.89 -2.61 -1.61
N THR A 115 -11.17 -1.87 -0.55
CA THR A 115 -11.74 -2.38 0.69
C THR A 115 -12.81 -1.43 1.20
N ARG A 116 -13.46 -1.81 2.30
CA ARG A 116 -14.41 -0.98 3.02
C ARG A 116 -13.77 -0.40 4.27
N SER A 117 -14.27 0.74 4.73
CA SER A 117 -13.81 1.36 5.98
C SER A 117 -14.06 0.49 7.21
N GLU A 118 -15.08 -0.39 7.19
CA GLU A 118 -15.38 -1.38 8.22
C GLU A 118 -14.32 -2.50 8.30
N ASP A 119 -13.70 -2.83 7.17
CA ASP A 119 -12.65 -3.84 7.05
C ASP A 119 -11.24 -3.25 7.31
N TYR A 120 -11.14 -1.92 7.45
CA TYR A 120 -9.89 -1.20 7.74
C TYR A 120 -9.46 -1.46 9.18
N ARG A 121 -8.43 -2.29 9.35
CA ARG A 121 -7.83 -2.62 10.65
C ARG A 121 -6.34 -2.30 10.63
N ILE A 122 -5.86 -1.63 11.66
CA ILE A 122 -4.45 -1.32 11.82
C ILE A 122 -3.80 -2.49 12.56
N ILE A 123 -2.67 -2.96 12.04
CA ILE A 123 -1.85 -4.00 12.64
C ILE A 123 -0.39 -3.56 12.64
N SER A 124 0.38 -4.12 13.57
CA SER A 124 1.83 -4.07 13.55
C SER A 124 2.35 -5.48 13.27
N VAL A 125 3.35 -5.58 12.40
CA VAL A 125 4.05 -6.83 12.10
C VAL A 125 5.50 -6.68 12.54
N PRO A 126 6.07 -7.69 13.23
CA PRO A 126 7.44 -7.62 13.74
C PRO A 126 8.46 -7.61 12.58
N ALA A 127 9.69 -7.20 12.89
CA ALA A 127 10.80 -7.38 11.96
C ALA A 127 11.04 -8.87 11.68
N ASP A 128 11.29 -9.20 10.43
CA ASP A 128 11.64 -10.55 9.97
C ASP A 128 12.49 -10.47 8.68
N ASP A 129 12.79 -11.62 8.07
CA ASP A 129 13.59 -11.70 6.84
C ASP A 129 12.96 -10.94 5.65
N SER A 130 11.66 -10.63 5.71
CA SER A 130 10.96 -9.87 4.68
C SER A 130 11.01 -8.35 4.88
N GLY A 131 11.49 -7.87 6.04
CA GLY A 131 11.70 -6.45 6.29
C GLY A 131 11.59 -6.02 7.76
N PRO A 132 11.83 -4.72 8.03
CA PRO A 132 11.77 -4.14 9.36
C PRO A 132 10.34 -4.15 9.91
N GLU A 133 10.22 -3.97 11.23
CA GLU A 133 8.91 -3.78 11.87
C GLU A 133 8.08 -2.72 11.13
N ALA A 134 6.81 -3.01 10.93
CA ALA A 134 5.93 -2.13 10.18
C ALA A 134 4.54 -2.06 10.81
N THR A 135 3.98 -0.86 10.87
CA THR A 135 2.58 -0.63 11.24
C THR A 135 1.83 -0.15 10.01
N GLY A 136 0.65 -0.73 9.76
CA GLY A 136 -0.15 -0.42 8.59
C GLY A 136 -1.50 -1.11 8.60
N ILE A 137 -2.11 -1.20 7.44
CA ILE A 137 -3.47 -1.71 7.25
C ILE A 137 -3.39 -3.21 6.95
N ALA A 138 -4.18 -4.02 7.67
CA ALA A 138 -4.21 -5.46 7.48
C ALA A 138 -4.64 -5.82 6.05
N LEU A 139 -3.91 -6.75 5.42
CA LEU A 139 -4.26 -7.33 4.11
C LEU A 139 -4.69 -8.80 4.23
N ARG A 140 -4.46 -9.43 5.38
CA ARG A 140 -4.87 -10.82 5.67
C ARG A 140 -6.16 -10.85 6.47
N GLY A 141 -7.05 -11.79 6.11
CA GLY A 141 -8.35 -11.93 6.77
C GLY A 141 -9.25 -10.69 6.62
N VAL A 142 -9.03 -9.89 5.58
CA VAL A 142 -9.92 -8.79 5.18
C VAL A 142 -10.37 -8.99 3.73
N PRO A 143 -11.63 -8.72 3.39
CA PRO A 143 -12.11 -8.84 2.02
C PRO A 143 -11.49 -7.77 1.09
N ILE A 144 -10.77 -8.20 0.06
CA ILE A 144 -10.44 -7.34 -1.09
C ILE A 144 -11.60 -7.39 -2.06
N ARG A 145 -12.33 -6.29 -2.19
CA ARG A 145 -13.55 -6.21 -3.02
C ARG A 145 -13.24 -6.11 -4.51
N ARG A 146 -12.09 -5.54 -4.84
CA ARG A 146 -11.59 -5.42 -6.20
C ARG A 146 -10.08 -5.33 -6.15
N LEU A 147 -9.41 -5.84 -7.18
CA LEU A 147 -8.00 -5.60 -7.42
C LEU A 147 -7.84 -5.07 -8.86
N ARG A 148 -6.94 -4.12 -9.06
CA ARG A 148 -6.57 -3.60 -10.37
C ARG A 148 -5.06 -3.44 -10.40
N LYS A 149 -4.42 -3.98 -11.43
CA LYS A 149 -3.02 -3.71 -11.70
C LYS A 149 -2.82 -2.24 -12.09
N VAL A 150 -1.90 -1.57 -11.41
CA VAL A 150 -1.52 -0.18 -11.65
C VAL A 150 -0.35 -0.11 -12.63
N ARG A 151 0.66 -0.96 -12.43
CA ARG A 151 1.80 -1.09 -13.34
C ARG A 151 2.44 -2.47 -13.28
N ASP A 152 3.14 -2.80 -14.35
CA ASP A 152 4.07 -3.92 -14.42
C ASP A 152 5.38 -3.62 -13.66
N PRO A 153 6.08 -4.66 -13.20
CA PRO A 153 7.40 -4.47 -12.62
C PRO A 153 8.39 -4.03 -13.70
N ALA A 154 9.44 -3.32 -13.29
CA ALA A 154 10.51 -2.91 -14.19
C ALA A 154 11.30 -4.13 -14.70
N PRO A 155 11.90 -4.04 -15.91
CA PRO A 155 12.82 -5.06 -16.40
C PRO A 155 13.97 -5.30 -15.41
N GLY A 156 14.34 -6.57 -15.22
CA GLY A 156 15.39 -6.97 -14.28
C GLY A 156 15.01 -6.87 -12.80
N SER A 157 13.73 -6.72 -12.49
CA SER A 157 13.22 -7.05 -11.15
C SER A 157 13.23 -8.58 -10.95
N GLU A 158 13.45 -9.03 -9.73
CA GLU A 158 13.27 -10.45 -9.37
C GLU A 158 11.78 -10.87 -9.37
N ASP A 159 10.87 -9.90 -9.56
CA ASP A 159 9.43 -10.07 -9.77
C ASP A 159 9.07 -10.67 -11.16
N ILE A 160 10.05 -11.11 -11.95
CA ILE A 160 9.82 -11.87 -13.19
C ILE A 160 9.38 -13.30 -12.83
N GLN A 161 8.17 -13.44 -12.32
CA GLN A 161 7.40 -14.69 -12.39
C GLN A 161 6.26 -14.47 -13.39
N PRO A 162 6.04 -15.36 -14.36
CA PRO A 162 5.06 -15.19 -15.44
C PRO A 162 3.59 -15.23 -14.98
N MET A 163 3.35 -15.40 -13.68
CA MET A 163 2.06 -15.18 -13.05
C MET A 163 2.15 -13.95 -12.15
N ASP A 164 1.24 -13.01 -12.36
CA ASP A 164 0.91 -11.97 -11.41
C ASP A 164 0.54 -12.64 -10.07
N LEU A 165 1.54 -12.79 -9.19
CA LEU A 165 1.45 -13.57 -7.96
C LEU A 165 0.28 -13.09 -7.10
N LEU A 166 -0.01 -11.79 -7.12
CA LEU A 166 -1.13 -11.23 -6.39
C LEU A 166 -2.47 -11.60 -7.04
N ALA A 167 -2.58 -11.53 -8.37
CA ALA A 167 -3.77 -12.01 -9.07
C ALA A 167 -3.98 -13.52 -8.87
N ALA A 168 -2.92 -14.33 -8.89
CA ALA A 168 -2.98 -15.77 -8.64
C ALA A 168 -3.43 -16.08 -7.21
N ILE A 169 -2.90 -15.37 -6.20
CA ILE A 169 -3.27 -15.58 -4.80
C ILE A 169 -4.69 -15.07 -4.51
N ILE A 170 -5.12 -13.95 -5.09
CA ILE A 170 -6.50 -13.48 -4.95
C ILE A 170 -7.46 -14.45 -5.64
N ALA A 171 -7.16 -14.90 -6.86
CA ALA A 171 -7.98 -15.87 -7.58
C ALA A 171 -8.13 -17.18 -6.78
N ALA A 172 -7.05 -17.70 -6.22
CA ALA A 172 -7.07 -18.89 -5.37
C ALA A 172 -7.94 -18.70 -4.11
N ARG A 173 -7.89 -17.52 -3.48
CA ARG A 173 -8.71 -17.20 -2.29
C ARG A 173 -10.18 -16.98 -2.62
N THR A 174 -10.51 -16.36 -3.75
CA THR A 174 -11.90 -16.25 -4.22
C THR A 174 -12.51 -17.61 -4.52
N LEU A 175 -11.71 -18.58 -5.01
CA LEU A 175 -12.17 -19.94 -5.25
C LEU A 175 -12.44 -20.72 -3.95
N TRP A 176 -11.71 -20.43 -2.87
CA TRP A 176 -11.87 -21.13 -1.58
C TRP A 176 -12.85 -20.45 -0.61
N GLN A 177 -13.24 -19.20 -0.87
CA GLN A 177 -14.30 -18.49 -0.13
C GLN A 177 -15.68 -18.61 -0.79
N ALA A 178 -15.81 -19.36 -1.89
CA ALA A 178 -17.12 -19.71 -2.43
C ALA A 178 -17.89 -20.50 -1.36
N PRO A 179 -19.11 -20.07 -0.97
CA PRO A 179 -19.88 -20.83 0.01
C PRO A 179 -20.13 -22.22 -0.57
N VAL A 180 -19.86 -23.25 0.23
CA VAL A 180 -20.37 -24.59 -0.01
C VAL A 180 -21.88 -24.43 -0.19
N LEU A 181 -22.34 -24.63 -1.44
CA LEU A 181 -23.74 -24.58 -1.80
C LEU A 181 -24.47 -25.69 -1.05
N GLY A 182 -25.10 -25.30 0.07
CA GLY A 182 -26.34 -25.84 0.61
C GLY A 182 -26.46 -27.35 0.77
N GLU A 183 -26.25 -27.82 1.99
CA GLU A 183 -27.12 -28.86 2.54
C GLU A 183 -28.20 -28.16 3.37
N ARG A 184 -29.39 -28.01 2.77
CA ARG A 184 -30.59 -27.58 3.48
C ARG A 184 -31.06 -28.73 4.38
N ASN A 185 -31.21 -28.38 5.64
CA ASN A 185 -31.86 -29.10 6.72
C ASN A 185 -33.12 -29.87 6.27
N GLY A 186 -33.23 -31.12 6.71
CA GLY A 186 -34.47 -31.88 6.77
C GLY A 186 -34.58 -32.56 8.14
N ARG A 187 -35.09 -31.85 9.14
CA ARG A 187 -35.75 -32.43 10.31
C ARG A 187 -37.21 -31.98 10.32
N ASP A 188 -38.04 -32.88 10.81
CA ASP A 188 -39.46 -32.78 11.21
C ASP A 188 -40.46 -33.35 10.19
N THR A 189 -40.72 -34.66 10.29
CA THR A 189 -41.87 -35.24 11.03
C THR A 189 -41.64 -36.73 11.23
#